data_AF-A0A7X9P4U4-F1
#
_entry.id   AF-A0A7X9P4U4-F1
#
_cell.length_a   1.000
_cell.length_b   1.000
_cell.length_c   1.000
_cell.angle_alpha   90.00
_cell.angle_beta   90.00
_cell.angle_gamma   90.00
#
_symmetry.space_group_name_H-M   'P 1'
#
loop_
_entity.id
_entity.type
_entity.pdbx_description
1 polymer ?
#
loop_
_entity_poly.entity_id
_entity_poly.type
_entity_poly.pdbx_seq_one_letter_code
_entity_poly.pdbx_strand_id
1 'polypeptide(L)'
;MKKGGVGGSNTQTGLNFEKKVDLYDLLAKIPGYEINKAKSKAGMEVYFEGKLVARCFRKYKFNKFLEENNIEWKKIISRKLYPDDSILVIIRDTLFIIEVKYQQVNGSVDEKLQTCDFKRKQYLKLVTPLGLLVEYVYVLSDWFKKPEYKDVLDYIQSVNCHYKFNEIPLSWLGLPIKKQ
;
A
#
# COMPACT_ATOMS: atom_id res chain seq x y z
N MET A 1 9.12 -29.22 16.36
CA MET A 1 7.84 -29.22 15.62
C MET A 1 8.05 -28.54 14.27
N LYS A 2 7.89 -29.27 13.16
CA LYS A 2 7.91 -28.71 11.81
C LYS A 2 6.60 -27.95 11.59
N LYS A 3 6.65 -26.61 11.48
CA LYS A 3 5.50 -25.77 11.10
C LYS A 3 5.34 -25.82 9.57
N GLY A 4 4.81 -26.94 9.09
CA GLY A 4 4.31 -27.09 7.72
C GLY A 4 2.79 -27.16 7.80
N GLY A 5 2.13 -26.01 7.87
CA GLY A 5 0.69 -25.90 7.69
C GLY A 5 0.42 -25.55 6.23
N VAL A 6 0.11 -26.58 5.43
CA VAL A 6 -0.42 -26.43 4.08
C VAL A 6 -1.89 -26.07 4.24
N GLY A 7 -2.27 -24.84 3.90
CA GLY A 7 -3.65 -24.39 4.04
C GLY A 7 -3.84 -22.96 3.59
N GLY A 8 -4.17 -22.79 2.31
CA GLY A 8 -4.56 -21.49 1.75
C GLY A 8 -4.63 -21.61 0.24
N SER A 9 -5.85 -21.71 -0.27
CA SER A 9 -6.24 -21.72 -1.68
C SER A 9 -5.30 -20.91 -2.60
N ASN A 10 -5.08 -21.40 -3.81
CA ASN A 10 -4.54 -20.62 -4.94
C ASN A 10 -5.34 -19.31 -5.12
N THR A 11 -5.00 -18.24 -4.40
CA THR A 11 -5.63 -16.94 -4.60
C THR A 11 -4.87 -16.21 -5.70
N GLN A 12 -5.26 -16.50 -6.95
CA GLN A 12 -4.91 -15.69 -8.13
C GLN A 12 -5.44 -14.23 -8.02
N THR A 13 -6.07 -13.84 -6.92
CA THR A 13 -6.86 -12.61 -6.77
C THR A 13 -6.31 -11.60 -5.75
N GLY A 14 -5.24 -11.92 -5.01
CA GLY A 14 -4.73 -11.08 -3.91
C GLY A 14 -3.21 -11.06 -3.76
N LEU A 15 -2.70 -9.98 -3.16
CA LEU A 15 -1.27 -9.75 -2.89
C LEU A 15 -0.93 -10.20 -1.47
N ASN A 16 -0.28 -11.35 -1.30
CA ASN A 16 0.08 -11.93 0.00
C ASN A 16 1.40 -11.38 0.57
N PHE A 17 1.35 -10.76 1.76
CA PHE A 17 2.47 -10.17 2.49
C PHE A 17 2.82 -11.02 3.72
N GLU A 18 3.53 -12.13 3.54
CA GLU A 18 3.98 -12.96 4.67
C GLU A 18 5.09 -12.30 5.51
N LYS A 19 5.82 -11.32 4.94
CA LYS A 19 6.91 -10.51 5.55
C LYS A 19 6.97 -9.12 4.88
N LYS A 20 8.05 -8.34 5.08
CA LYS A 20 8.39 -7.17 4.24
C LYS A 20 8.72 -7.63 2.81
N VAL A 21 7.68 -8.05 2.08
CA VAL A 21 7.74 -8.33 0.64
C VAL A 21 7.38 -7.04 -0.08
N ASP A 22 8.09 -6.74 -1.17
CA ASP A 22 7.87 -5.53 -1.93
C ASP A 22 6.61 -5.65 -2.79
N LEU A 23 5.76 -4.62 -2.80
CA LEU A 23 4.49 -4.63 -3.54
C LEU A 23 4.65 -5.03 -5.01
N TYR A 24 5.68 -4.51 -5.69
CA TYR A 24 5.90 -4.82 -7.10
C TYR A 24 6.45 -6.24 -7.32
N ASP A 25 7.17 -6.83 -6.36
CA ASP A 25 7.59 -8.23 -6.44
C ASP A 25 6.39 -9.18 -6.34
N LEU A 26 5.34 -8.76 -5.60
CA LEU A 26 4.08 -9.49 -5.56
C LEU A 26 3.32 -9.36 -6.88
N LEU A 27 3.22 -8.14 -7.43
CA LEU A 27 2.56 -7.90 -8.72
C LEU A 27 3.25 -8.63 -9.88
N ALA A 28 4.58 -8.64 -9.91
CA ALA A 28 5.37 -9.32 -10.96
C ALA A 28 5.14 -10.83 -11.03
N LYS A 29 4.61 -11.45 -9.97
CA LYS A 29 4.29 -12.89 -9.94
C LYS A 29 2.92 -13.21 -10.52
N ILE A 30 2.09 -12.21 -10.78
CA ILE A 30 0.71 -12.40 -11.24
C ILE A 30 0.69 -12.40 -12.77
N PRO A 31 0.18 -13.47 -13.42
CA PRO A 31 0.12 -13.54 -14.88
C PRO A 31 -0.59 -12.34 -15.51
N GLY A 32 0.02 -11.80 -16.57
CA GLY A 32 -0.48 -10.60 -17.28
C GLY A 32 0.08 -9.29 -16.75
N TYR A 33 0.70 -9.26 -15.56
CA TYR A 33 1.39 -8.08 -15.06
C TYR A 33 2.85 -8.03 -15.49
N GLU A 34 3.32 -6.83 -15.81
CA GLU A 34 4.72 -6.54 -16.09
C GLU A 34 5.16 -5.30 -15.29
N ILE A 35 6.34 -5.38 -14.68
CA ILE A 35 6.91 -4.30 -13.87
C ILE A 35 8.16 -3.77 -14.53
N ASN A 36 8.12 -2.50 -14.92
CA ASN A 36 9.23 -1.85 -15.61
C ASN A 36 9.77 -0.69 -14.78
N LYS A 37 11.09 -0.48 -14.83
CA LYS A 37 11.68 0.75 -14.26
C LYS A 37 11.32 1.91 -15.18
N ALA A 38 10.71 2.95 -14.62
CA ALA A 38 10.43 4.16 -15.38
C ALA A 38 11.74 4.80 -15.87
N LYS A 39 11.81 5.16 -17.16
CA LYS A 39 13.03 5.72 -17.78
C LYS A 39 13.33 7.13 -17.31
N SER A 40 12.32 8.00 -17.30
CA SER A 40 12.44 9.43 -16.94
C SER A 40 11.59 9.82 -15.73
N LYS A 41 10.76 8.91 -15.24
CA LYS A 41 9.81 9.17 -14.14
C LYS A 41 10.23 8.45 -12.87
N ALA A 42 9.73 8.91 -11.73
CA ALA A 42 9.91 8.25 -10.45
C ALA A 42 9.14 6.93 -10.37
N GLY A 43 9.64 5.99 -9.56
CA GLY A 43 8.91 4.76 -9.26
C GLY A 43 9.17 3.60 -10.23
N MET A 44 8.26 2.63 -10.20
CA MET A 44 8.13 1.54 -11.16
C MET A 44 6.80 1.69 -11.89
N GLU A 45 6.78 1.41 -13.17
CA GLU A 45 5.55 1.33 -13.97
C GLU A 45 5.00 -0.09 -13.92
N VAL A 46 3.69 -0.18 -13.71
CA VAL A 46 2.94 -1.44 -13.64
C VAL A 46 2.05 -1.51 -14.86
N TYR A 47 2.31 -2.51 -15.70
CA TYR A 47 1.52 -2.82 -16.87
C TYR A 47 0.66 -4.04 -16.62
N PHE A 48 -0.53 -4.08 -17.21
CA PHE A 48 -1.37 -5.27 -17.32
C PHE A 48 -1.76 -5.46 -18.78
N GLU A 49 -1.42 -6.61 -19.36
CA GLU A 49 -1.65 -6.93 -20.79
C GLU A 49 -1.21 -5.78 -21.72
N GLY A 50 0.00 -5.26 -21.48
CA GLY A 50 0.62 -4.18 -22.26
C GLY A 50 0.09 -2.77 -21.96
N LYS A 51 -0.92 -2.59 -21.10
CA LYS A 51 -1.46 -1.28 -20.73
C LYS A 51 -0.92 -0.80 -19.40
N LEU A 52 -0.45 0.44 -19.32
CA LEU A 52 -0.02 1.05 -18.05
C LEU A 52 -1.23 1.23 -17.14
N VAL A 53 -1.24 0.55 -15.99
CA VAL A 53 -2.37 0.57 -15.04
C VAL A 53 -2.04 1.28 -13.73
N ALA A 54 -0.77 1.29 -13.34
CA ALA A 54 -0.35 1.94 -12.10
C ALA A 54 1.13 2.34 -12.10
N ARG A 55 1.50 3.16 -11.12
CA ARG A 55 2.90 3.46 -10.77
C ARG A 55 3.14 3.16 -9.29
N CYS A 56 4.19 2.43 -8.98
CA CYS A 56 4.57 2.11 -7.60
C CYS A 56 5.72 2.99 -7.10
N PHE A 57 5.61 3.49 -5.88
CA PHE A 57 6.64 4.28 -5.22
C PHE A 57 6.96 3.74 -3.83
N ARG A 58 8.23 3.48 -3.59
CA ARG A 58 8.73 3.01 -2.30
C ARG A 58 9.68 4.02 -1.67
N LYS A 59 9.48 4.33 -0.39
CA LYS A 59 10.36 5.22 0.38
C LYS A 59 10.68 6.53 -0.36
N TYR A 60 11.94 6.74 -0.71
CA TYR A 60 12.40 7.96 -1.40
C TYR A 60 11.81 8.13 -2.80
N LYS A 61 11.35 7.07 -3.46
CA LYS A 61 10.74 7.16 -4.80
C LYS A 61 9.44 7.98 -4.77
N PHE A 62 8.70 8.00 -3.66
CA PHE A 62 7.52 8.85 -3.51
C PHE A 62 7.90 10.33 -3.52
N ASN A 63 9.00 10.69 -2.86
CA ASN A 63 9.47 12.07 -2.85
C ASN A 63 10.00 12.50 -4.22
N LYS A 64 10.64 11.59 -4.98
CA LYS A 64 10.98 11.84 -6.38
C LYS A 64 9.75 12.07 -7.26
N PHE A 65 8.63 11.38 -6.96
CA PHE A 65 7.36 11.61 -7.65
C PHE A 65 6.79 13.00 -7.33
N LEU A 66 6.91 13.47 -6.10
CA LEU A 66 6.54 14.86 -5.76
C LEU A 66 7.41 15.87 -6.51
N GLU A 67 8.73 15.67 -6.51
CA GLU A 67 9.69 16.50 -7.25
C GLU A 67 9.39 16.52 -8.76
N GLU A 68 9.10 15.36 -9.36
CA GLU A 68 8.67 15.21 -10.77
C GLU A 68 7.44 16.07 -11.10
N ASN A 69 6.54 16.26 -10.14
CA ASN A 69 5.31 17.04 -10.31
C ASN A 69 5.41 18.45 -9.70
N ASN A 70 6.63 18.96 -9.47
CA ASN A 70 6.89 20.29 -8.90
C ASN A 70 6.23 20.52 -7.52
N ILE A 71 6.04 19.46 -6.73
CA ILE A 71 5.49 19.53 -5.38
C ILE A 71 6.62 19.66 -4.36
N GLU A 72 6.76 20.86 -3.79
CA GLU A 72 7.75 21.14 -2.77
C GLU A 72 7.20 20.85 -1.37
N TRP A 73 7.36 19.61 -0.89
CA TRP A 73 6.75 19.11 0.35
C TRP A 73 6.98 20.01 1.58
N LYS A 74 8.13 20.70 1.67
CA LYS A 74 8.50 21.59 2.79
C LYS A 74 7.53 22.77 2.95
N LYS A 75 6.85 23.17 1.88
CA LYS A 75 5.84 24.24 1.90
C LYS A 75 4.45 23.74 2.33
N ILE A 76 4.24 22.43 2.36
CA ILE A 76 2.91 21.82 2.57
C ILE A 76 2.82 21.13 3.94
N ILE A 77 3.87 20.40 4.33
CA ILE A 77 3.92 19.66 5.59
C ILE A 77 5.26 19.88 6.30
N SER A 78 5.24 19.78 7.64
CA SER A 78 6.41 20.08 8.47
C SER A 78 7.42 18.94 8.57
N ARG A 79 7.09 17.73 8.10
CA ARG A 79 7.99 16.56 8.15
C ARG A 79 7.83 15.69 6.92
N LYS A 80 8.95 15.34 6.29
CA LYS A 80 9.00 14.46 5.12
C LYS A 80 8.48 13.07 5.45
N LEU A 81 7.67 12.51 4.55
CA LEU A 81 7.06 11.18 4.68
C LEU A 81 7.72 10.16 3.76
N TYR A 82 7.70 8.90 4.20
CA TYR A 82 8.26 7.77 3.49
C TYR A 82 7.32 6.57 3.64
N PRO A 83 6.50 6.26 2.63
CA PRO A 83 5.64 5.08 2.69
C PRO A 83 6.50 3.82 2.57
N ASP A 84 6.08 2.74 3.26
CA ASP A 84 6.65 1.41 3.09
C ASP A 84 6.50 0.98 1.63
N ASP A 85 5.28 1.08 1.11
CA ASP A 85 4.95 1.01 -0.31
C ASP A 85 3.78 1.97 -0.64
N SER A 86 3.70 2.39 -1.89
CA SER A 86 2.55 3.14 -2.40
C SER A 86 2.33 2.84 -3.87
N ILE A 87 1.09 2.91 -4.30
CA ILE A 87 0.70 2.66 -5.69
C ILE A 87 -0.33 3.69 -6.14
N LEU A 88 0.01 4.42 -7.20
CA LEU A 88 -0.91 5.31 -7.90
C LEU A 88 -1.63 4.51 -8.98
N VAL A 89 -2.92 4.27 -8.79
CA VAL A 89 -3.76 3.55 -9.74
C VAL A 89 -4.40 4.56 -10.68
N ILE A 90 -3.98 4.51 -11.95
CA ILE A 90 -4.22 5.58 -12.93
C ILE A 90 -5.71 5.74 -13.23
N ILE A 91 -6.44 4.63 -13.43
CA ILE A 91 -7.87 4.68 -13.76
C ILE A 91 -8.75 5.23 -12.62
N ARG A 92 -8.20 5.33 -11.40
CA ARG A 92 -8.91 5.81 -10.21
C ARG A 92 -8.45 7.19 -9.75
N ASP A 93 -7.41 7.76 -10.35
CA ASP A 93 -6.72 8.96 -9.84
C ASP A 93 -6.44 8.87 -8.33
N THR A 94 -6.12 7.66 -7.84
CA THR A 94 -6.02 7.36 -6.41
C THR A 94 -4.64 6.84 -6.06
N LEU A 95 -3.99 7.50 -5.10
CA LEU A 95 -2.76 7.04 -4.47
C LEU A 95 -3.10 6.18 -3.25
N PHE A 96 -2.77 4.89 -3.33
CA PHE A 96 -2.84 4.00 -2.19
C PHE A 96 -1.52 4.04 -1.42
N ILE A 97 -1.57 4.34 -0.13
CA ILE A 97 -0.47 4.21 0.81
C ILE A 97 -0.61 2.86 1.51
N ILE A 98 0.40 2.00 1.37
CA ILE A 98 0.38 0.63 1.90
C ILE A 98 1.45 0.52 2.98
N GLU A 99 1.01 0.25 4.21
CA GLU A 99 1.90 0.09 5.35
C GLU A 99 1.77 -1.30 5.96
N VAL A 100 2.85 -2.07 5.90
CA VAL A 100 2.87 -3.44 6.41
C VAL A 100 3.22 -3.42 7.90
N LYS A 101 2.40 -4.06 8.73
CA LYS A 101 2.64 -4.23 10.17
C LYS A 101 2.67 -5.71 10.49
N TYR A 102 3.86 -6.16 10.86
CA TYR A 102 4.12 -7.53 11.28
C TYR A 102 4.59 -7.51 12.74
N GLN A 103 3.96 -8.34 13.57
CA GLN A 103 4.25 -8.42 15.00
C GLN A 103 4.21 -9.87 15.48
N GLN A 104 5.11 -10.25 16.38
CA GLN A 104 5.21 -11.60 16.96
C GLN A 104 5.27 -11.60 18.50
N VAL A 105 5.56 -10.45 19.09
CA VAL A 105 5.66 -10.24 20.55
C VAL A 105 5.03 -8.89 20.88
N ASN A 106 4.59 -8.67 22.13
CA ASN A 106 4.08 -7.36 22.55
C ASN A 106 5.16 -6.28 22.35
N GLY A 107 4.78 -5.08 21.91
CA GLY A 107 5.77 -4.00 21.69
C GLY A 107 5.20 -2.73 21.05
N SER A 108 6.08 -1.75 20.80
CA SER A 108 5.75 -0.39 20.34
C SER A 108 5.03 -0.24 18.98
N VAL A 109 4.60 -1.33 18.37
CA VAL A 109 3.80 -1.30 17.14
C VAL A 109 2.33 -0.99 17.47
N ASP A 110 1.88 -1.35 18.67
CA ASP A 110 0.47 -1.27 19.08
C ASP A 110 -0.05 0.19 19.07
N GLU A 111 0.74 1.16 19.56
CA GLU A 111 0.38 2.58 19.53
C GLU A 111 0.37 3.19 18.11
N LYS A 112 1.15 2.63 17.19
CA LYS A 112 1.36 3.25 15.87
C LYS A 112 0.17 3.07 14.93
N LEU A 113 -0.69 2.08 15.17
CA LEU A 113 -1.88 1.82 14.36
C LEU A 113 -2.81 3.04 14.33
N GLN A 114 -2.91 3.78 15.45
CA GLN A 114 -3.74 4.98 15.59
C GLN A 114 -3.25 6.17 14.73
N THR A 115 -2.00 6.16 14.26
CA THR A 115 -1.43 7.30 13.50
C THR A 115 -1.87 7.38 12.04
N CYS A 116 -2.67 6.42 11.56
CA CYS A 116 -3.05 6.32 10.15
C CYS A 116 -3.82 7.54 9.64
N ASP A 117 -4.76 8.08 10.42
CA ASP A 117 -5.54 9.24 10.02
C ASP A 117 -4.65 10.46 9.77
N PHE A 118 -3.78 10.77 10.73
CA PHE A 118 -2.82 11.87 10.59
C PHE A 118 -1.95 11.70 9.35
N LYS A 119 -1.37 10.51 9.15
CA LYS A 119 -0.55 10.20 7.97
C LYS A 119 -1.33 10.35 6.67
N ARG A 120 -2.54 9.78 6.57
CA ARG A 120 -3.40 9.89 5.38
C ARG A 120 -3.65 11.35 5.04
N LYS A 121 -4.02 12.17 6.04
CA LYS A 121 -4.24 13.61 5.86
C LYS A 121 -2.99 14.33 5.36
N GLN A 122 -1.80 13.96 5.82
CA GLN A 122 -0.56 14.54 5.30
C GLN A 122 -0.29 14.13 3.84
N TYR A 123 -0.47 12.85 3.49
CA TYR A 123 -0.33 12.41 2.10
C TYR A 123 -1.35 13.10 1.19
N LEU A 124 -2.59 13.26 1.65
CA LEU A 124 -3.64 13.96 0.91
C LEU A 124 -3.20 15.39 0.59
N LYS A 125 -2.73 16.17 1.59
CA LYS A 125 -2.21 17.53 1.36
C LYS A 125 -1.14 17.59 0.27
N LEU A 126 -0.25 16.59 0.21
CA LEU A 126 0.83 16.55 -0.77
C LEU A 126 0.32 16.31 -2.21
N VAL A 127 -0.77 15.58 -2.37
CA VAL A 127 -1.27 15.17 -3.70
C VAL A 127 -2.54 15.88 -4.13
N THR A 128 -3.19 16.64 -3.25
CA THR A 128 -4.32 17.53 -3.59
C THR A 128 -4.01 18.47 -4.76
N PRO A 129 -2.82 19.11 -4.87
CA PRO A 129 -2.49 19.94 -6.03
C PRO A 129 -2.44 19.19 -7.36
N LEU A 130 -2.33 17.86 -7.32
CA LEU A 130 -2.32 16.97 -8.48
C LEU A 130 -3.72 16.44 -8.82
N GLY A 131 -4.76 16.82 -8.05
CA GLY A 131 -6.12 16.30 -8.21
C GLY A 131 -6.30 14.84 -7.77
N LEU A 132 -5.34 14.27 -7.03
CA LEU A 132 -5.36 12.87 -6.64
C LEU A 132 -6.10 12.63 -5.31
N LEU A 133 -6.78 11.49 -5.22
CA LEU A 133 -7.31 10.95 -3.97
C LEU A 133 -6.25 10.13 -3.23
N VAL A 134 -6.48 9.91 -1.93
CA VAL A 134 -5.59 9.08 -1.09
C VAL A 134 -6.39 8.06 -0.31
N GLU A 135 -6.01 6.80 -0.49
CA GLU A 135 -6.46 5.68 0.34
C GLU A 135 -5.29 5.17 1.17
N TYR A 136 -5.49 4.95 2.46
CA TYR A 136 -4.44 4.46 3.36
C TYR A 136 -4.83 3.10 3.90
N VAL A 137 -4.00 2.09 3.67
CA VAL A 137 -4.27 0.71 4.09
C VAL A 137 -3.11 0.12 4.88
N TYR A 138 -3.43 -0.51 5.99
CA TYR A 138 -2.53 -1.41 6.68
C TYR A 138 -2.65 -2.83 6.14
N VAL A 139 -1.51 -3.49 5.95
CA VAL A 139 -1.46 -4.95 5.85
C VAL A 139 -1.01 -5.50 7.20
N LEU A 140 -1.91 -6.14 7.91
CA LEU A 140 -1.72 -6.62 9.27
C LEU A 140 -1.45 -8.12 9.27
N SER A 141 -0.47 -8.57 10.04
CA SER A 141 -0.32 -10.00 10.34
C SER A 141 -1.44 -10.51 11.26
N ASP A 142 -1.66 -11.82 11.29
CA ASP A 142 -2.65 -12.48 12.16
C ASP A 142 -2.54 -12.13 13.66
N TRP A 143 -1.38 -11.66 14.11
CA TRP A 143 -1.19 -11.14 15.46
C TRP A 143 -2.25 -10.10 15.86
N PHE A 144 -2.64 -9.23 14.93
CA PHE A 144 -3.61 -8.16 15.19
C PHE A 144 -5.07 -8.65 15.18
N LYS A 145 -5.32 -9.96 15.05
CA LYS A 145 -6.66 -10.55 15.19
C LYS A 145 -7.06 -10.78 16.65
N LYS A 146 -6.15 -10.58 17.60
CA LYS A 146 -6.48 -10.73 19.04
C LYS A 146 -7.57 -9.73 19.45
N PRO A 147 -8.47 -10.10 20.38
CA PRO A 147 -9.58 -9.23 20.82
C PRO A 147 -9.14 -7.85 21.32
N GLU A 148 -7.95 -7.74 21.93
CA GLU A 148 -7.39 -6.48 22.43
C GLU A 148 -7.19 -5.40 21.35
N TYR A 149 -7.14 -5.77 20.06
CA TYR A 149 -7.01 -4.82 18.95
C TYR A 149 -8.33 -4.33 18.38
N LYS A 150 -9.48 -4.82 18.87
CA LYS A 150 -10.80 -4.48 18.32
C LYS A 150 -11.00 -2.97 18.20
N ASP A 151 -10.74 -2.22 19.27
CA ASP A 151 -11.02 -0.78 19.30
C ASP A 151 -10.14 0.02 18.33
N VAL A 152 -8.87 -0.38 18.16
CA VAL A 152 -7.99 0.30 17.20
C VAL A 152 -8.33 -0.08 15.75
N LEU A 153 -8.81 -1.31 15.50
CA LEU A 153 -9.30 -1.72 14.19
C LEU A 153 -10.59 -0.98 13.81
N ASP A 154 -11.53 -0.85 14.75
CA ASP A 154 -12.76 -0.07 14.58
C ASP A 154 -12.42 1.42 14.33
N TYR A 155 -11.44 1.96 15.06
CA TYR A 155 -10.94 3.32 14.84
C TYR A 155 -10.33 3.51 13.44
N ILE A 156 -9.52 2.58 12.95
CA ILE A 156 -8.93 2.65 11.60
C ILE A 156 -10.03 2.82 10.54
N GLN A 157 -11.12 2.06 10.65
CA GLN A 157 -12.24 2.15 9.70
C GLN A 157 -13.01 3.46 9.86
N SER A 158 -13.28 3.89 11.10
CA SER A 158 -14.09 5.08 11.37
C SER A 158 -13.44 6.37 10.85
N VAL A 159 -12.11 6.38 10.69
CA VAL A 159 -11.39 7.53 10.17
C VAL A 159 -11.16 7.50 8.67
N ASN A 160 -11.73 6.58 7.88
CA ASN A 160 -11.43 6.37 6.45
C ASN A 160 -9.99 5.89 6.17
N CYS A 161 -9.46 5.07 7.06
CA CYS A 161 -8.32 4.22 6.75
C CYS A 161 -8.81 2.77 6.65
N HIS A 162 -7.98 1.91 6.08
CA HIS A 162 -8.33 0.52 5.84
C HIS A 162 -7.30 -0.40 6.48
N TYR A 163 -7.71 -1.62 6.74
CA TYR A 163 -6.78 -2.70 7.02
C TYR A 163 -7.22 -3.96 6.29
N LYS A 164 -6.24 -4.79 5.96
CA LYS A 164 -6.45 -6.16 5.47
C LYS A 164 -5.48 -7.08 6.20
N PHE A 165 -5.89 -8.32 6.41
CA PHE A 165 -5.04 -9.31 7.06
C PHE A 165 -4.29 -10.11 6.01
N ASN A 166 -2.96 -10.09 6.08
CA ASN A 166 -2.00 -10.80 5.24
C ASN A 166 -2.06 -10.47 3.74
N GLU A 167 -3.21 -10.15 3.15
CA GLU A 167 -3.35 -9.91 1.72
C GLU A 167 -4.15 -8.65 1.37
N ILE A 168 -3.82 -8.02 0.23
CA ILE A 168 -4.67 -6.98 -0.38
C ILE A 168 -5.25 -7.53 -1.69
N PRO A 169 -6.58 -7.62 -1.84
CA PRO A 169 -7.20 -7.99 -3.12
C PRO A 169 -6.87 -6.99 -4.22
N LEU A 170 -6.54 -7.47 -5.43
CA LEU A 170 -6.25 -6.59 -6.58
C LEU A 170 -7.45 -5.70 -6.94
N SER A 171 -8.65 -6.27 -6.87
CA SER A 171 -9.91 -5.57 -7.10
C SER A 171 -10.15 -4.43 -6.11
N TRP A 172 -9.68 -4.57 -4.86
CA TRP A 172 -9.76 -3.51 -3.86
C TRP A 172 -8.89 -2.32 -4.23
N LEU A 173 -7.68 -2.55 -4.75
CA LEU A 173 -6.82 -1.51 -5.34
C LEU A 173 -7.40 -0.94 -6.64
N GLY A 174 -8.32 -1.64 -7.30
CA GLY A 174 -8.85 -1.26 -8.61
C GLY A 174 -7.92 -1.66 -9.76
N LEU A 175 -7.07 -2.66 -9.52
CA LEU A 175 -6.22 -3.23 -10.54
C LEU A 175 -6.97 -4.35 -11.29
N PRO A 176 -6.72 -4.51 -12.61
CA PRO A 176 -7.41 -5.52 -13.42
C PRO A 176 -6.99 -6.94 -13.06
N ILE A 177 -7.92 -7.89 -13.22
CA ILE A 177 -7.65 -9.32 -13.04
C ILE A 177 -8.01 -10.00 -14.36
N LYS A 178 -7.21 -10.98 -14.78
CA LYS A 178 -7.53 -11.77 -15.97
C LYS A 178 -8.87 -12.45 -15.76
N LYS A 179 -9.84 -12.18 -16.64
CA LYS A 179 -11.10 -12.91 -16.62
C LYS A 179 -10.80 -14.35 -17.06
N GLN A 180 -11.20 -15.32 -16.23
CA GLN A 180 -11.21 -16.73 -16.59
C GLN A 180 -12.22 -16.98 -17.71
#